data_AF-A0A2H3BM89-F1
#
_entry.id   AF-A0A2H3BM89-F1
#
_cell.length_a   1.000
_cell.length_b   1.000
_cell.length_c   1.000
_cell.angle_alpha   90.00
_cell.angle_beta   90.00
_cell.angle_gamma   90.00
#
_symmetry.space_group_name_H-M   'P 1'
#
loop_
_entity.id
_entity.type
_entity.pdbx_description
1 polymer ?
#
loop_
_entity_poly.entity_id
_entity_poly.type
_entity_poly.pdbx_seq_one_letter_code
_entity_poly.pdbx_strand_id
1 'polypeptide(L)'
;MSSREIEFPDGASYKLDAIVDLFVESLSDPIHPSYCVLFYNSSLAGFWNLHTMADLRASRHDLLETCLLFLTTPRTPDEIHTLQSTMQTCSCPKDNPLLNRIHQYCPPDYFERPFDRYLFTDVILMMSTILLNCIVNVIDPKESMKSALHHGIRKRALREEKQGKIPRWPITPNEFYSAVGAETTVKMLWRWAYTFELRPSFLLLNGIITMAGTTLSVMVFIMPSFAPQLIEVINKNADSLEKTTSLADRDFSVLQQAEGTVQVSTIEMIRQTACLLHDFLCVPRDPTKYHPLILSGSLAMDEEHKKENDFWKAYTAIRQVTLSDRCHAPGCLETFTSTGRKFQNCSGCKRVSYCSEKCQKRAWKLGEAPHKIICPLVKEFSDRIKLQFKFADGEVLPPDVVEEMCRKGGVDEMEAHTIRWYFELLDTLLVVRNPYDSRVGEGR
;
A
#
# COMPACT_ATOMS: atom_id res chain seq x y z
N MET A 1 -30.11 -16.28 -8.90
CA MET A 1 -30.70 -15.49 -10.01
C MET A 1 -29.53 -14.84 -10.74
N SER A 2 -29.54 -14.87 -12.07
CA SER A 2 -28.40 -14.46 -12.92
C SER A 2 -27.95 -13.03 -12.61
N SER A 3 -26.83 -12.87 -11.88
CA SER A 3 -26.25 -11.60 -11.38
C SER A 3 -25.66 -10.69 -12.47
N ARG A 4 -25.88 -11.01 -13.75
CA ARG A 4 -25.20 -10.37 -14.89
C ARG A 4 -26.07 -9.39 -15.66
N GLU A 5 -27.14 -8.92 -15.06
CA GLU A 5 -28.04 -7.96 -15.68
C GLU A 5 -28.21 -6.75 -14.76
N ILE A 6 -28.04 -5.56 -15.33
CA ILE A 6 -28.32 -4.29 -14.65
C ILE A 6 -29.69 -3.82 -15.14
N GLU A 7 -30.66 -3.84 -14.22
CA GLU A 7 -32.00 -3.31 -14.45
C GLU A 7 -32.01 -1.79 -14.25
N PHE A 8 -32.62 -1.09 -15.19
CA PHE A 8 -32.81 0.35 -15.17
C PHE A 8 -34.23 0.68 -14.68
N PRO A 9 -34.48 1.88 -14.13
CA PRO A 9 -35.79 2.25 -13.58
C PRO A 9 -36.98 2.15 -14.56
N ASP A 10 -36.71 2.13 -15.86
CA ASP A 10 -37.72 1.98 -16.92
C ASP A 10 -37.97 0.52 -17.35
N GLY A 11 -37.40 -0.44 -16.62
CA GLY A 11 -37.55 -1.88 -16.87
C GLY A 11 -36.63 -2.43 -17.97
N ALA A 12 -35.77 -1.61 -18.57
CA ALA A 12 -34.72 -2.12 -19.47
C ALA A 12 -33.65 -2.87 -18.67
N SER A 13 -33.13 -3.96 -19.23
CA SER A 13 -32.02 -4.72 -18.65
C SER A 13 -30.89 -4.84 -19.65
N TYR A 14 -29.66 -4.61 -19.20
CA TYR A 14 -28.46 -4.81 -20.00
C TYR A 14 -27.51 -5.78 -19.32
N LYS A 15 -26.80 -6.55 -20.14
CA LYS A 15 -25.75 -7.44 -19.63
C LYS A 15 -24.63 -6.60 -19.02
N LEU A 16 -24.29 -6.91 -17.76
CA LEU A 16 -23.16 -6.33 -17.04
C LEU A 16 -21.89 -6.36 -17.89
N ASP A 17 -21.62 -7.49 -18.54
CA ASP A 17 -20.44 -7.68 -19.39
C ASP A 17 -20.36 -6.63 -20.51
N ALA A 18 -21.49 -6.23 -21.11
CA ALA A 18 -21.50 -5.21 -22.17
C ALA A 18 -21.18 -3.80 -21.64
N ILE A 19 -21.57 -3.50 -20.40
CA ILE A 19 -21.23 -2.22 -19.74
C ILE A 19 -19.75 -2.21 -19.38
N VAL A 20 -19.22 -3.33 -18.89
CA VAL A 20 -17.79 -3.47 -18.59
C VAL A 20 -16.95 -3.37 -19.87
N ASP A 21 -17.35 -4.01 -20.97
CA ASP A 21 -16.65 -3.93 -22.25
C ASP A 21 -16.56 -2.47 -22.74
N LEU A 22 -17.69 -1.75 -22.70
CA LEU A 22 -17.75 -0.34 -23.10
C LEU A 22 -16.88 0.55 -22.19
N PHE A 23 -16.83 0.26 -20.89
CA PHE A 23 -15.99 0.98 -19.92
C PHE A 23 -14.50 0.72 -20.15
N VAL A 24 -14.11 -0.53 -20.41
CA VAL A 24 -12.72 -0.91 -20.68
C VAL A 24 -12.26 -0.28 -21.99
N GLU A 25 -13.07 -0.37 -23.04
CA GLU A 25 -12.77 0.24 -24.34
C GLU A 25 -12.59 1.77 -24.24
N SER A 26 -13.43 2.44 -23.44
CA SER A 26 -13.38 3.89 -23.30
C SER A 26 -12.15 4.42 -22.56
N LEU A 27 -11.42 3.54 -21.87
CA LEU A 27 -10.18 3.84 -21.15
C LEU A 27 -8.97 3.13 -21.76
N SER A 28 -9.10 2.62 -22.99
CA SER A 28 -7.97 2.06 -23.75
C SER A 28 -6.83 3.07 -23.94
N ASP A 29 -7.15 4.36 -24.07
CA ASP A 29 -6.25 5.48 -23.83
C ASP A 29 -6.61 6.17 -22.50
N PRO A 30 -5.93 5.87 -21.39
CA PRO A 30 -6.23 6.46 -20.10
C PRO A 30 -5.91 7.97 -20.05
N ILE A 31 -5.10 8.50 -20.96
CA ILE A 31 -4.81 9.94 -21.05
C ILE A 31 -5.98 10.69 -21.68
N HIS A 32 -6.66 10.06 -22.65
CA HIS A 32 -7.79 10.64 -23.37
C HIS A 32 -9.06 9.76 -23.27
N PRO A 33 -9.73 9.70 -22.11
CA PRO A 33 -10.96 8.93 -21.95
C PRO A 33 -12.04 9.33 -22.96
N SER A 34 -12.66 8.33 -23.59
CA SER A 34 -13.62 8.56 -24.70
C SER A 34 -14.95 9.19 -24.28
N TYR A 35 -15.30 9.08 -23.00
CA TYR A 35 -16.62 9.45 -22.49
C TYR A 35 -16.53 10.42 -21.31
N CYS A 36 -17.67 11.01 -20.96
CA CYS A 36 -17.75 12.00 -19.89
C CYS A 36 -17.90 11.36 -18.50
N VAL A 37 -17.80 12.20 -17.48
CA VAL A 37 -17.92 11.85 -16.06
C VAL A 37 -19.21 11.11 -15.72
N LEU A 38 -20.32 11.48 -16.36
CA LEU A 38 -21.63 10.87 -16.13
C LEU A 38 -21.61 9.39 -16.55
N PHE A 39 -21.02 9.08 -17.70
CA PHE A 39 -20.86 7.69 -18.14
C PHE A 39 -20.06 6.87 -17.12
N TYR A 40 -18.91 7.38 -16.69
CA TYR A 40 -18.03 6.66 -15.79
C TYR A 40 -18.67 6.42 -14.42
N ASN A 41 -19.25 7.45 -13.81
CA ASN A 41 -19.90 7.30 -12.51
C ASN A 41 -21.11 6.36 -12.57
N SER A 42 -21.98 6.48 -13.59
CA SER A 42 -23.12 5.58 -13.75
C SER A 42 -22.68 4.13 -13.95
N SER A 43 -21.61 3.90 -14.72
CA SER A 43 -21.05 2.56 -14.92
C SER A 43 -20.46 1.98 -13.62
N LEU A 44 -19.62 2.76 -12.94
CA LEU A 44 -18.99 2.37 -11.67
C LEU A 44 -20.03 2.10 -10.58
N ALA A 45 -21.13 2.86 -10.54
CA ALA A 45 -22.24 2.63 -9.63
C ALA A 45 -22.92 1.28 -9.87
N GLY A 46 -23.09 0.90 -11.14
CA GLY A 46 -23.57 -0.42 -11.52
C GLY A 46 -22.65 -1.56 -11.10
N PHE A 47 -21.34 -1.30 -10.99
CA PHE A 47 -20.36 -2.30 -10.54
C PHE A 47 -20.33 -2.45 -9.00
N TRP A 48 -20.77 -1.43 -8.27
CA TRP A 48 -20.65 -1.26 -6.81
C TRP A 48 -21.62 -2.14 -5.98
N ASN A 49 -21.86 -3.39 -6.37
CA ASN A 49 -22.63 -4.36 -5.58
C ASN A 49 -21.70 -5.48 -5.10
N LEU A 50 -21.81 -5.89 -3.84
CA LEU A 50 -20.97 -6.93 -3.23
C LEU A 50 -20.93 -8.24 -4.04
N HIS A 51 -22.08 -8.71 -4.53
CA HIS A 51 -22.15 -9.94 -5.32
C HIS A 51 -21.51 -9.74 -6.70
N THR A 52 -21.83 -8.62 -7.34
CA THR A 52 -21.25 -8.21 -8.63
C THR A 52 -19.72 -8.11 -8.55
N MET A 53 -19.20 -7.51 -7.48
CA MET A 53 -17.76 -7.37 -7.26
C MET A 53 -17.05 -8.71 -7.05
N ALA A 54 -17.65 -9.65 -6.33
CA ALA A 54 -17.08 -10.99 -6.17
C ALA A 54 -16.97 -11.72 -7.52
N ASP A 55 -18.00 -11.60 -8.36
CA ASP A 55 -18.04 -12.18 -9.70
C ASP A 55 -17.06 -11.50 -10.67
N LEU A 56 -17.05 -10.15 -10.72
CA LEU A 56 -16.14 -9.37 -11.57
C LEU A 56 -14.68 -9.64 -11.21
N ARG A 57 -14.36 -9.74 -9.92
CA ARG A 57 -13.01 -10.07 -9.45
C ARG A 57 -12.53 -11.45 -9.87
N ALA A 58 -13.43 -12.38 -10.21
CA ALA A 58 -13.10 -13.71 -10.70
C ALA A 58 -13.16 -13.84 -12.23
N SER A 59 -13.82 -12.91 -12.93
CA SER A 59 -14.15 -13.07 -14.36
C SER A 59 -13.75 -11.91 -15.26
N ARG A 60 -13.50 -10.71 -14.71
CA ARG A 60 -13.22 -9.45 -15.43
C ARG A 60 -12.02 -8.72 -14.81
N HIS A 61 -10.85 -9.35 -14.89
CA HIS A 61 -9.60 -8.74 -14.41
C HIS A 61 -9.24 -7.49 -15.22
N ASP A 62 -9.60 -7.46 -16.50
CA ASP A 62 -9.45 -6.34 -17.42
C ASP A 62 -10.10 -5.04 -16.89
N LEU A 63 -11.27 -5.13 -16.26
CA LEU A 63 -11.91 -3.98 -15.59
C LEU A 63 -11.03 -3.41 -14.47
N LEU A 64 -10.52 -4.29 -13.60
CA LEU A 64 -9.74 -3.90 -12.44
C LEU A 64 -8.36 -3.37 -12.86
N GLU A 65 -7.75 -4.00 -13.84
CA GLU A 65 -6.51 -3.56 -14.48
C GLU A 65 -6.69 -2.20 -15.16
N THR A 66 -7.82 -1.98 -15.85
CA THR A 66 -8.13 -0.69 -16.48
C THR A 66 -8.31 0.42 -15.45
N CYS A 67 -9.05 0.17 -14.36
CA CYS A 67 -9.18 1.12 -13.25
C CYS A 67 -7.83 1.46 -12.63
N LEU A 68 -7.00 0.44 -12.36
CA LEU A 68 -5.66 0.61 -11.81
C LEU A 68 -4.77 1.39 -12.78
N LEU A 69 -4.78 1.05 -14.07
CA LEU A 69 -3.99 1.70 -15.10
C LEU A 69 -4.39 3.17 -15.23
N PHE A 70 -5.69 3.48 -15.24
CA PHE A 70 -6.15 4.86 -15.26
C PHE A 70 -5.62 5.65 -14.05
N LEU A 71 -5.71 5.09 -12.84
CA LEU A 71 -5.21 5.72 -11.62
C LEU A 71 -3.68 5.80 -11.54
N THR A 72 -2.94 4.98 -12.28
CA THR A 72 -1.48 4.92 -12.21
C THR A 72 -0.78 5.50 -13.44
N THR A 73 -1.52 5.86 -14.49
CA THR A 73 -1.00 6.54 -15.68
C THR A 73 -0.35 7.87 -15.29
N PRO A 74 0.93 8.13 -15.66
CA PRO A 74 1.63 9.37 -15.34
C PRO A 74 0.86 10.60 -15.79
N ARG A 75 0.61 11.54 -14.88
CA ARG A 75 0.03 12.86 -15.17
C ARG A 75 0.66 13.97 -14.33
N THR A 76 0.90 15.09 -14.98
CA THR A 76 1.21 16.38 -14.37
C THR A 76 -0.05 16.99 -13.72
N PRO A 77 0.09 17.99 -12.82
CA PRO A 77 -1.06 18.69 -12.27
C PRO A 77 -1.96 19.32 -13.36
N ASP A 78 -1.34 19.92 -14.37
CA ASP A 78 -2.06 20.57 -15.48
C ASP A 78 -2.83 19.57 -16.34
N GLU A 79 -2.25 18.38 -16.58
CA GLU A 79 -2.95 17.29 -17.26
C GLU A 79 -4.13 16.77 -16.44
N ILE A 80 -4.03 16.73 -15.10
CA ILE A 80 -5.16 16.36 -14.24
C ILE A 80 -6.29 17.39 -14.35
N HIS A 81 -5.96 18.69 -14.31
CA HIS A 81 -6.96 19.74 -14.46
C HIS A 81 -7.61 19.72 -15.85
N THR A 82 -6.82 19.46 -16.89
CA THR A 82 -7.32 19.32 -18.27
C THR A 82 -8.23 18.11 -18.40
N LEU A 83 -7.85 16.96 -17.83
CA LEU A 83 -8.65 15.75 -17.79
C LEU A 83 -9.98 15.97 -17.08
N GLN A 84 -9.94 16.59 -15.90
CA GLN A 84 -11.14 16.94 -15.14
C GLN A 84 -12.07 17.83 -15.98
N SER A 85 -11.56 18.90 -16.58
CA SER A 85 -12.38 19.81 -17.39
C SER A 85 -12.99 19.11 -18.62
N THR A 86 -12.21 18.27 -19.29
CA THR A 86 -12.63 17.53 -20.48
C THR A 86 -13.72 16.52 -20.13
N MET A 87 -13.52 15.70 -19.10
CA MET A 87 -14.49 14.69 -18.69
C MET A 87 -15.76 15.29 -18.09
N GLN A 88 -15.68 16.47 -17.46
CA GLN A 88 -16.86 17.12 -16.89
C GLN A 88 -17.86 17.59 -17.97
N THR A 89 -17.39 17.80 -19.20
CA THR A 89 -18.24 18.21 -20.33
C THR A 89 -18.65 16.99 -21.15
N CYS A 90 -19.94 16.83 -21.43
CA CYS A 90 -20.43 15.68 -22.20
C CYS A 90 -20.19 15.85 -23.71
N SER A 91 -19.27 15.06 -24.26
CA SER A 91 -18.99 14.91 -25.70
C SER A 91 -19.38 13.53 -26.26
N CYS A 92 -20.11 12.72 -25.47
CA CYS A 92 -20.45 11.34 -25.79
C CYS A 92 -21.29 11.21 -27.08
N PRO A 93 -21.06 10.16 -27.90
CA PRO A 93 -21.89 9.85 -29.07
C PRO A 93 -23.35 9.61 -28.69
N LYS A 94 -24.28 10.28 -29.40
CA LYS A 94 -25.73 10.20 -29.13
C LYS A 94 -26.42 9.04 -29.86
N ASP A 95 -25.73 8.34 -30.72
CA ASP A 95 -26.24 7.25 -31.55
C ASP A 95 -26.09 5.87 -30.88
N ASN A 96 -25.35 5.77 -29.77
CA ASN A 96 -25.21 4.53 -29.00
C ASN A 96 -26.35 4.39 -27.96
N PRO A 97 -27.28 3.41 -28.12
CA PRO A 97 -28.43 3.27 -27.22
C PRO A 97 -28.02 2.94 -25.78
N LEU A 98 -27.03 2.05 -25.59
CA LEU A 98 -26.53 1.69 -24.26
C LEU A 98 -25.93 2.91 -23.56
N LEU A 99 -25.09 3.67 -24.28
CA LEU A 99 -24.47 4.88 -23.76
C LEU A 99 -25.53 5.90 -23.32
N ASN A 100 -26.52 6.17 -24.17
CA ASN A 100 -27.63 7.07 -23.82
C ASN A 100 -28.39 6.63 -22.56
N ARG A 101 -28.59 5.32 -22.38
CA ARG A 101 -29.25 4.77 -21.19
C ARG A 101 -28.40 4.91 -19.94
N ILE A 102 -27.09 4.66 -20.01
CA ILE A 102 -26.16 4.90 -18.90
C ILE A 102 -26.21 6.38 -18.46
N HIS A 103 -26.33 7.32 -19.40
CA HIS A 103 -26.50 8.75 -19.10
C HIS A 103 -27.85 9.09 -18.45
N GLN A 104 -28.89 8.30 -18.71
CA GLN A 104 -30.20 8.46 -18.08
C GLN A 104 -30.26 7.81 -16.69
N TYR A 105 -29.35 6.88 -16.41
CA TYR A 105 -29.26 6.22 -15.12
C TYR A 105 -28.73 7.18 -14.06
N CYS A 106 -29.52 7.34 -13.00
CA CYS A 106 -29.11 8.02 -11.79
C CYS A 106 -29.31 7.05 -10.62
N PRO A 107 -28.26 6.66 -9.86
CA PRO A 107 -28.43 5.82 -8.70
C PRO A 107 -29.36 6.49 -7.66
N PRO A 108 -30.16 5.71 -6.90
CA PRO A 108 -31.10 6.21 -5.90
C PRO A 108 -30.51 7.19 -4.88
N ASP A 109 -29.28 6.95 -4.42
CA ASP A 109 -28.63 7.79 -3.39
C ASP A 109 -28.15 9.15 -3.94
N TYR A 110 -28.07 9.30 -5.27
CA TYR A 110 -27.64 10.55 -5.91
C TYR A 110 -28.79 11.55 -6.15
N PHE A 111 -30.05 11.15 -5.96
CA PHE A 111 -31.19 12.06 -6.07
C PHE A 111 -31.23 13.12 -4.95
N GLU A 112 -30.53 12.89 -3.84
CA GLU A 112 -30.45 13.82 -2.72
C GLU A 112 -29.50 15.02 -2.97
N ARG A 113 -28.70 15.00 -4.05
CA ARG A 113 -27.77 16.08 -4.42
C ARG A 113 -28.06 16.67 -5.81
N PRO A 114 -29.12 17.50 -5.95
CA PRO A 114 -29.54 18.01 -7.26
C PRO A 114 -28.60 19.04 -7.91
N PHE A 115 -27.71 19.70 -7.15
CA PHE A 115 -26.85 20.78 -7.65
C PHE A 115 -25.46 20.35 -8.13
N ASP A 116 -24.99 19.14 -7.76
CA ASP A 116 -23.62 18.63 -8.02
C ASP A 116 -23.63 17.26 -8.72
N ARG A 117 -24.45 17.09 -9.77
CA ARG A 117 -24.56 15.80 -10.44
C ARG A 117 -23.23 15.39 -11.09
N TYR A 118 -22.60 14.36 -10.52
CA TYR A 118 -21.43 13.63 -11.03
C TYR A 118 -20.18 14.48 -11.25
N LEU A 119 -19.32 14.49 -10.24
CA LEU A 119 -18.02 15.15 -10.29
C LEU A 119 -16.93 14.19 -10.78
N PHE A 120 -15.91 14.74 -11.43
CA PHE A 120 -14.72 13.96 -11.79
C PHE A 120 -14.09 13.27 -10.57
N THR A 121 -14.14 13.92 -9.40
CA THR A 121 -13.67 13.35 -8.14
C THR A 121 -14.43 12.08 -7.73
N ASP A 122 -15.70 11.95 -8.11
CA ASP A 122 -16.49 10.76 -7.83
C ASP A 122 -15.96 9.57 -8.64
N VAL A 123 -15.47 9.78 -9.87
CA VAL A 123 -14.87 8.72 -10.69
C VAL A 123 -13.61 8.18 -9.98
N ILE A 124 -12.74 9.08 -9.51
CA ILE A 124 -11.53 8.71 -8.77
C ILE A 124 -11.88 7.99 -7.48
N LEU A 125 -12.88 8.50 -6.74
CA LEU A 125 -13.37 7.91 -5.50
C LEU A 125 -13.89 6.49 -5.77
N MET A 126 -14.77 6.30 -6.75
CA MET A 126 -15.40 5.03 -7.04
C MET A 126 -14.40 3.99 -7.55
N MET A 127 -13.51 4.36 -8.50
CA MET A 127 -12.42 3.48 -8.93
C MET A 127 -11.53 3.08 -7.74
N SER A 128 -11.15 4.05 -6.89
CA SER A 128 -10.31 3.77 -5.73
C SER A 128 -10.99 2.80 -4.76
N THR A 129 -12.30 2.98 -4.54
CA THR A 129 -13.05 2.15 -3.60
C THR A 129 -13.30 0.74 -4.17
N ILE A 130 -13.52 0.60 -5.48
CA ILE A 130 -13.68 -0.69 -6.17
C ILE A 130 -12.41 -1.53 -6.01
N LEU A 131 -11.26 -0.92 -6.28
CA LEU A 131 -9.98 -1.58 -6.09
C LEU A 131 -9.73 -1.89 -4.61
N LEU A 132 -10.03 -0.95 -3.72
CA LEU A 132 -9.88 -1.16 -2.27
C LEU A 132 -10.70 -2.35 -1.76
N ASN A 133 -11.95 -2.51 -2.19
CA ASN A 133 -12.78 -3.67 -1.83
C ASN A 133 -12.23 -5.01 -2.37
N CYS A 134 -11.48 -4.97 -3.48
CA CYS A 134 -10.75 -6.14 -3.96
C CYS A 134 -9.54 -6.48 -3.09
N ILE A 135 -9.04 -5.52 -2.31
CA ILE A 135 -7.81 -5.64 -1.53
C ILE A 135 -8.12 -5.94 -0.06
N VAL A 136 -9.02 -5.17 0.52
CA VAL A 136 -9.44 -5.23 1.92
C VAL A 136 -10.84 -5.83 1.94
N ASN A 137 -10.99 -7.01 2.54
CA ASN A 137 -12.31 -7.54 2.83
C ASN A 137 -12.89 -6.80 4.04
N VAL A 138 -13.65 -5.74 3.79
CA VAL A 138 -14.24 -4.89 4.83
C VAL A 138 -15.27 -5.66 5.68
N ILE A 139 -15.81 -6.76 5.16
CA ILE A 139 -16.84 -7.58 5.83
C ILE A 139 -16.25 -8.53 6.87
N ASP A 140 -15.00 -8.99 6.69
CA ASP A 140 -14.29 -9.80 7.68
C ASP A 140 -12.85 -9.31 7.90
N PRO A 141 -12.64 -8.44 8.91
CA PRO A 141 -11.33 -7.91 9.27
C PRO A 141 -10.29 -8.99 9.61
N LYS A 142 -10.70 -10.18 10.07
CA LYS A 142 -9.79 -11.26 10.46
C LYS A 142 -9.24 -12.03 9.25
N GLU A 143 -10.03 -12.15 8.18
CA GLU A 143 -9.60 -12.67 6.88
C GLU A 143 -8.74 -11.64 6.11
N SER A 144 -9.08 -10.35 6.25
CA SER A 144 -8.35 -9.22 5.63
C SER A 144 -6.85 -9.23 5.98
N MET A 145 -6.49 -9.23 7.26
CA MET A 145 -5.06 -9.23 7.66
C MET A 145 -4.28 -10.46 7.19
N LYS A 146 -4.90 -11.65 7.15
CA LYS A 146 -4.21 -12.89 6.74
C LYS A 146 -3.94 -12.95 5.24
N SER A 147 -4.77 -12.29 4.43
CA SER A 147 -4.64 -12.27 2.97
C SER A 147 -3.89 -11.05 2.43
N ALA A 148 -3.80 -9.98 3.22
CA ALA A 148 -3.14 -8.72 2.87
C ALA A 148 -1.61 -8.84 2.73
N LEU A 149 -0.98 -9.88 3.27
CA LEU A 149 0.46 -10.10 3.10
C LEU A 149 0.78 -10.58 1.68
N HIS A 150 1.89 -10.10 1.13
CA HIS A 150 2.46 -10.50 -0.18
C HIS A 150 2.38 -12.02 -0.44
N HIS A 151 2.76 -12.84 0.55
CA HIS A 151 2.71 -14.30 0.45
C HIS A 151 1.29 -14.88 0.48
N GLY A 152 0.35 -14.19 1.12
CA GLY A 152 -1.05 -14.55 1.21
C GLY A 152 -1.76 -14.55 -0.14
N ILE A 153 -1.51 -13.53 -0.97
CA ILE A 153 -2.06 -13.41 -2.33
C ILE A 153 -1.67 -14.59 -3.20
N ARG A 154 -0.37 -14.86 -3.33
CA ARG A 154 0.13 -15.97 -4.15
C ARG A 154 -0.33 -17.33 -3.62
N LYS A 155 -0.35 -17.51 -2.29
CA LYS A 155 -0.84 -18.74 -1.66
C LYS A 155 -2.35 -18.94 -1.86
N ARG A 156 -3.13 -17.87 -1.90
CA ARG A 156 -4.56 -17.92 -2.26
C ARG A 156 -4.72 -18.33 -3.72
N ALA A 157 -4.10 -17.63 -4.65
CA ALA A 157 -4.20 -17.91 -6.09
C ALA A 157 -3.83 -19.37 -6.41
N LEU A 158 -2.69 -19.86 -5.88
CA LEU A 158 -2.27 -21.26 -6.04
C LEU A 158 -3.25 -22.28 -5.44
N ARG A 159 -3.96 -21.91 -4.37
CA ARG A 159 -5.00 -22.77 -3.78
C ARG A 159 -6.26 -22.79 -4.64
N GLU A 160 -6.65 -21.65 -5.20
CA GLU A 160 -7.80 -21.53 -6.10
C GLU A 160 -7.55 -22.34 -7.40
N GLU A 161 -6.37 -22.21 -8.01
CA GLU A 161 -5.95 -23.03 -9.17
C GLU A 161 -6.01 -24.53 -8.88
N LYS A 162 -5.46 -24.96 -7.73
CA LYS A 162 -5.50 -26.37 -7.32
C LYS A 162 -6.91 -26.91 -7.11
N GLN A 163 -7.87 -26.05 -6.83
CA GLN A 163 -9.29 -26.40 -6.72
C GLN A 163 -10.03 -26.33 -8.07
N GLY A 164 -9.33 -26.05 -9.18
CA GLY A 164 -9.94 -25.85 -10.50
C GLY A 164 -10.74 -24.56 -10.62
N LYS A 165 -10.51 -23.58 -9.72
CA LYS A 165 -11.16 -22.27 -9.75
C LYS A 165 -10.24 -21.27 -10.45
N ILE A 166 -10.85 -20.30 -11.14
CA ILE A 166 -10.13 -19.13 -11.66
C ILE A 166 -9.68 -18.28 -10.46
N PRO A 167 -8.38 -17.97 -10.32
CA PRO A 167 -7.89 -17.12 -9.25
C PRO A 167 -8.51 -15.73 -9.29
N ARG A 168 -8.89 -15.23 -8.13
CA ARG A 168 -9.43 -13.87 -8.02
C ARG A 168 -8.30 -12.83 -8.06
N TRP A 169 -8.50 -11.75 -8.82
CA TRP A 169 -7.59 -10.60 -8.83
C TRP A 169 -7.42 -9.98 -7.42
N PRO A 170 -6.24 -9.48 -7.01
CA PRO A 170 -4.95 -9.68 -7.68
C PRO A 170 -4.51 -11.15 -7.58
N ILE A 171 -3.89 -11.68 -8.62
CA ILE A 171 -3.25 -12.99 -8.65
C ILE A 171 -1.84 -12.89 -8.06
N THR A 172 -1.11 -11.83 -8.41
CA THR A 172 0.26 -11.60 -7.96
C THR A 172 0.51 -10.15 -7.54
N PRO A 173 1.37 -9.90 -6.53
CA PRO A 173 1.54 -8.54 -6.02
C PRO A 173 2.23 -7.56 -6.98
N ASN A 174 2.89 -8.03 -8.04
CA ASN A 174 3.45 -7.17 -9.07
C ASN A 174 2.40 -6.61 -10.04
N GLU A 175 1.18 -7.16 -10.09
CA GLU A 175 0.10 -6.61 -10.94
C GLU A 175 -0.19 -5.15 -10.60
N PHE A 176 0.03 -4.71 -9.35
CA PHE A 176 -0.14 -3.32 -8.93
C PHE A 176 0.78 -2.30 -9.61
N TYR A 177 1.92 -2.75 -10.13
CA TYR A 177 2.96 -1.85 -10.64
C TYR A 177 3.66 -2.33 -11.90
N SER A 178 3.28 -3.48 -12.44
CA SER A 178 3.90 -4.04 -13.65
C SER A 178 3.69 -3.17 -14.89
N ALA A 179 2.55 -2.50 -15.01
CA ALA A 179 2.20 -1.70 -16.18
C ALA A 179 3.02 -0.39 -16.30
N VAL A 180 3.25 0.31 -15.18
CA VAL A 180 3.85 1.65 -15.18
C VAL A 180 5.12 1.78 -14.32
N GLY A 181 5.48 0.74 -13.58
CA GLY A 181 6.59 0.71 -12.64
C GLY A 181 6.19 1.12 -11.21
N ALA A 182 6.93 0.60 -10.23
CA ALA A 182 6.68 0.79 -8.79
C ALA A 182 6.67 2.27 -8.37
N GLU A 183 7.64 3.03 -8.85
CA GLU A 183 7.77 4.46 -8.54
C GLU A 183 6.58 5.26 -9.06
N THR A 184 6.21 5.05 -10.33
CA THR A 184 5.08 5.71 -10.97
C THR A 184 3.76 5.37 -10.28
N THR A 185 3.52 4.09 -9.97
CA THR A 185 2.32 3.64 -9.25
C THR A 185 2.14 4.42 -7.94
N VAL A 186 3.19 4.50 -7.12
CA VAL A 186 3.12 5.21 -5.83
C VAL A 186 2.93 6.71 -6.03
N LYS A 187 3.67 7.33 -6.94
CA LYS A 187 3.55 8.76 -7.25
C LYS A 187 2.14 9.14 -7.69
N MET A 188 1.54 8.37 -8.59
CA MET A 188 0.23 8.70 -9.14
C MET A 188 -0.91 8.44 -8.14
N LEU A 189 -0.89 7.31 -7.43
CA LEU A 189 -1.86 7.03 -6.37
C LEU A 189 -1.80 8.09 -5.26
N TRP A 190 -0.59 8.49 -4.85
CA TRP A 190 -0.39 9.58 -3.90
C TRP A 190 -0.91 10.92 -4.44
N ARG A 191 -0.67 11.23 -5.72
CA ARG A 191 -1.15 12.46 -6.34
C ARG A 191 -2.67 12.57 -6.31
N TRP A 192 -3.41 11.48 -6.59
CA TRP A 192 -4.87 11.50 -6.44
C TRP A 192 -5.31 11.70 -4.99
N ALA A 193 -4.68 10.98 -4.06
CA ALA A 193 -4.98 11.08 -2.63
C ALA A 193 -4.72 12.50 -2.10
N TYR A 194 -3.61 13.13 -2.48
CA TYR A 194 -3.24 14.47 -2.05
C TYR A 194 -4.07 15.56 -2.74
N THR A 195 -4.26 15.51 -4.07
CA THR A 195 -4.92 16.58 -4.83
C THR A 195 -6.39 16.74 -4.46
N PHE A 196 -7.08 15.63 -4.22
CA PHE A 196 -8.52 15.64 -3.95
C PHE A 196 -8.86 15.27 -2.51
N GLU A 197 -7.86 14.95 -1.68
CA GLU A 197 -8.04 14.54 -0.28
C GLU A 197 -9.05 13.38 -0.13
N LEU A 198 -9.12 12.51 -1.15
CA LEU A 198 -10.08 11.41 -1.20
C LEU A 198 -9.61 10.25 -0.33
N ARG A 199 -10.38 9.99 0.73
CA ARG A 199 -10.10 8.91 1.68
C ARG A 199 -9.88 7.54 1.02
N PRO A 200 -10.73 7.06 0.09
CA PRO A 200 -10.50 5.76 -0.54
C PRO A 200 -9.17 5.68 -1.30
N SER A 201 -8.65 6.80 -1.82
CA SER A 201 -7.36 6.85 -2.49
C SER A 201 -6.19 6.67 -1.52
N PHE A 202 -6.25 7.25 -0.31
CA PHE A 202 -5.25 6.98 0.75
C PHE A 202 -5.25 5.51 1.17
N LEU A 203 -6.45 4.95 1.40
CA LEU A 203 -6.61 3.55 1.78
C LEU A 203 -6.15 2.59 0.68
N LEU A 204 -6.46 2.92 -0.58
CA LEU A 204 -6.00 2.14 -1.72
C LEU A 204 -4.47 2.13 -1.78
N LEU A 205 -3.83 3.30 -1.68
CA LEU A 205 -2.36 3.39 -1.65
C LEU A 205 -1.79 2.53 -0.52
N ASN A 206 -2.30 2.66 0.71
CA ASN A 206 -1.83 1.87 1.84
C ASN A 206 -2.05 0.37 1.64
N GLY A 207 -3.24 -0.03 1.16
CA GLY A 207 -3.57 -1.42 0.87
C GLY A 207 -2.62 -2.02 -0.16
N ILE A 208 -2.36 -1.28 -1.24
CA ILE A 208 -1.41 -1.67 -2.30
C ILE A 208 0.01 -1.80 -1.76
N ILE A 209 0.49 -0.84 -0.96
CA ILE A 209 1.81 -0.91 -0.32
C ILE A 209 1.90 -2.15 0.59
N THR A 210 0.88 -2.41 1.39
CA THR A 210 0.83 -3.55 2.31
C THR A 210 0.94 -4.88 1.56
N MET A 211 0.22 -5.01 0.45
CA MET A 211 0.25 -6.23 -0.38
C MET A 211 1.52 -6.40 -1.21
N ALA A 212 2.02 -5.32 -1.80
CA ALA A 212 3.22 -5.35 -2.62
C ALA A 212 4.50 -5.40 -1.78
N GLY A 213 4.38 -5.18 -0.47
CA GLY A 213 5.48 -5.25 0.48
C GLY A 213 6.53 -4.17 0.21
N THR A 214 7.78 -4.52 0.50
CA THR A 214 8.90 -3.57 0.52
C THR A 214 9.13 -2.89 -0.83
N THR A 215 8.76 -3.53 -1.94
CA THR A 215 8.89 -2.99 -3.30
C THR A 215 8.25 -1.61 -3.42
N LEU A 216 7.01 -1.44 -2.93
CA LEU A 216 6.31 -0.15 -2.99
C LEU A 216 6.56 0.70 -1.76
N SER A 217 6.81 0.10 -0.59
CA SER A 217 7.13 0.87 0.62
C SER A 217 8.33 1.78 0.41
N VAL A 218 9.41 1.28 -0.21
CA VAL A 218 10.61 2.07 -0.51
C VAL A 218 10.29 3.26 -1.43
N MET A 219 9.38 3.07 -2.39
CA MET A 219 9.00 4.14 -3.33
C MET A 219 8.34 5.34 -2.64
N VAL A 220 7.64 5.11 -1.54
CA VAL A 220 7.05 6.17 -0.71
C VAL A 220 8.14 7.02 -0.06
N PHE A 221 9.15 6.37 0.53
CA PHE A 221 10.22 7.05 1.26
C PHE A 221 11.18 7.82 0.36
N ILE A 222 11.38 7.37 -0.89
CA ILE A 222 12.22 8.10 -1.85
C ILE A 222 11.51 9.30 -2.49
N MET A 223 10.17 9.41 -2.36
CA MET A 223 9.40 10.51 -2.93
C MET A 223 9.55 11.77 -2.04
N PRO A 224 10.29 12.81 -2.48
CA PRO A 224 10.65 13.92 -1.60
C PRO A 224 9.43 14.73 -1.14
N SER A 225 8.36 14.73 -1.94
CA SER A 225 7.12 15.44 -1.62
C SER A 225 6.21 14.68 -0.66
N PHE A 226 6.41 13.36 -0.45
CA PHE A 226 5.47 12.54 0.32
C PHE A 226 5.33 13.03 1.76
N ALA A 227 6.43 13.08 2.50
CA ALA A 227 6.43 13.47 3.91
C ALA A 227 5.85 14.88 4.14
N PRO A 228 6.30 15.95 3.44
CA PRO A 228 5.73 17.28 3.66
C PRO A 228 4.24 17.36 3.29
N GLN A 229 3.81 16.72 2.20
CA GLN A 229 2.41 16.70 1.78
C GLN A 229 1.52 15.90 2.75
N LEU A 230 2.03 14.78 3.28
CA LEU A 230 1.31 13.99 4.27
C LEU A 230 1.11 14.82 5.55
N ILE A 231 2.15 15.49 6.04
CA ILE A 231 2.07 16.38 7.20
C ILE A 231 1.02 17.49 6.97
N GLU A 232 1.01 18.09 5.78
CA GLU A 232 0.03 19.12 5.40
C GLU A 232 -1.41 18.58 5.47
N VAL A 233 -1.68 17.43 4.83
CA VAL A 233 -3.01 16.79 4.85
C VAL A 233 -3.43 16.47 6.28
N ILE A 234 -2.52 15.96 7.11
CA ILE A 234 -2.82 15.65 8.50
C ILE A 234 -3.16 16.92 9.28
N ASN A 235 -2.32 17.95 9.19
CA ASN A 235 -2.52 19.22 9.89
C ASN A 235 -3.87 19.85 9.51
N LYS A 236 -4.25 19.80 8.23
CA LYS A 236 -5.53 20.32 7.75
C LYS A 236 -6.72 19.55 8.29
N ASN A 237 -6.59 18.22 8.42
CA ASN A 237 -7.71 17.35 8.77
C ASN A 237 -7.80 17.03 10.27
N ALA A 238 -6.76 17.33 11.07
CA ALA A 238 -6.64 16.88 12.45
C ALA A 238 -7.81 17.25 13.37
N ASP A 239 -8.38 18.45 13.22
CA ASP A 239 -9.56 18.87 13.99
C ASP A 239 -10.81 18.04 13.64
N SER A 240 -10.91 17.56 12.40
CA SER A 240 -11.95 16.63 11.97
C SER A 240 -11.68 15.22 12.53
N LEU A 241 -10.41 14.81 12.62
CA LEU A 241 -10.00 13.53 13.22
C LEU A 241 -10.43 13.46 14.70
N GLU A 242 -10.24 14.54 15.47
CA GLU A 242 -10.60 14.62 16.88
C GLU A 242 -12.12 14.53 17.10
N LYS A 243 -12.90 15.27 16.29
CA LYS A 243 -14.38 15.22 16.35
C LYS A 243 -14.92 13.83 16.02
N THR A 244 -14.35 13.15 15.04
CA THR A 244 -14.83 11.82 14.62
C THR A 244 -14.53 10.74 15.66
N THR A 245 -13.39 10.83 16.36
CA THR A 245 -13.03 9.87 17.42
C THR A 245 -14.03 9.94 18.59
N SER A 246 -14.53 11.14 18.90
CA SER A 246 -15.60 11.34 19.90
C SER A 246 -16.98 10.82 19.46
N LEU A 247 -17.23 10.69 18.16
CA LEU A 247 -18.48 10.19 17.58
C LEU A 247 -18.50 8.66 17.46
N ALA A 248 -17.35 8.01 17.33
CA ALA A 248 -17.23 6.54 17.30
C ALA A 248 -17.75 5.86 18.58
N ASP A 249 -17.90 6.61 19.68
CA ASP A 249 -18.51 6.17 20.94
C ASP A 249 -20.06 6.16 20.90
N ARG A 250 -20.69 6.51 19.76
CA ARG A 250 -22.16 6.50 19.59
C ARG A 250 -22.60 5.54 18.49
N ASP A 251 -23.68 4.79 18.76
CA ASP A 251 -24.28 3.78 17.88
C ASP A 251 -24.59 4.33 16.48
N PHE A 252 -23.96 3.75 15.45
CA PHE A 252 -24.26 3.98 14.04
C PHE A 252 -24.87 2.74 13.39
N SER A 253 -25.84 2.97 12.49
CA SER A 253 -26.47 1.91 11.68
C SER A 253 -25.46 1.20 10.77
N VAL A 254 -25.72 -0.05 10.40
CA VAL A 254 -24.77 -0.98 9.75
C VAL A 254 -24.01 -0.41 8.52
N LEU A 255 -24.63 0.45 7.70
CA LEU A 255 -23.96 1.07 6.54
C LEU A 255 -23.08 2.28 6.95
N GLN A 256 -23.55 3.11 7.87
CA GLN A 256 -22.73 4.16 8.50
C GLN A 256 -21.65 3.58 9.41
N GLN A 257 -21.82 2.36 9.90
CA GLN A 257 -20.85 1.64 10.71
C GLN A 257 -19.71 1.10 9.84
N ALA A 258 -19.98 0.67 8.60
CA ALA A 258 -18.93 0.29 7.66
C ALA A 258 -18.13 1.52 7.19
N GLU A 259 -18.81 2.60 6.82
CA GLU A 259 -18.17 3.87 6.46
C GLU A 259 -17.42 4.49 7.65
N GLY A 260 -18.02 4.46 8.84
CA GLY A 260 -17.46 4.89 10.12
C GLY A 260 -16.27 4.05 10.60
N THR A 261 -16.31 2.73 10.41
CA THR A 261 -15.19 1.82 10.78
C THR A 261 -14.02 1.98 9.84
N VAL A 262 -14.29 2.04 8.53
CA VAL A 262 -13.30 2.45 7.53
C VAL A 262 -12.80 3.84 7.89
N GLN A 263 -13.66 4.70 8.45
CA GLN A 263 -13.30 6.05 8.84
C GLN A 263 -12.31 6.14 9.97
N VAL A 264 -12.68 5.62 11.13
CA VAL A 264 -11.83 5.55 12.30
C VAL A 264 -10.54 4.78 11.97
N SER A 265 -10.61 3.68 11.21
CA SER A 265 -9.43 2.92 10.82
C SER A 265 -8.45 3.70 9.94
N THR A 266 -8.94 4.49 8.97
CA THR A 266 -8.05 5.32 8.12
C THR A 266 -7.41 6.43 8.93
N ILE A 267 -8.20 7.07 9.79
CA ILE A 267 -7.77 8.19 10.63
C ILE A 267 -6.68 7.72 11.59
N GLU A 268 -6.92 6.59 12.24
CA GLU A 268 -5.99 5.97 13.15
C GLU A 268 -4.72 5.50 12.41
N MET A 269 -4.86 4.92 11.22
CA MET A 269 -3.72 4.54 10.38
C MET A 269 -2.88 5.76 9.96
N ILE A 270 -3.51 6.86 9.53
CA ILE A 270 -2.82 8.11 9.17
C ILE A 270 -2.12 8.68 10.40
N ARG A 271 -2.80 8.73 11.55
CA ARG A 271 -2.24 9.18 12.82
C ARG A 271 -1.03 8.34 13.22
N GLN A 272 -1.15 7.02 13.25
CA GLN A 272 -0.06 6.10 13.57
C GLN A 272 1.12 6.27 12.61
N THR A 273 0.85 6.34 11.31
CA THR A 273 1.88 6.56 10.28
C THR A 273 2.60 7.89 10.48
N ALA A 274 1.87 8.96 10.82
CA ALA A 274 2.44 10.27 11.08
C ALA A 274 3.35 10.28 12.31
N CYS A 275 2.89 9.67 13.42
CA CYS A 275 3.67 9.53 14.64
C CYS A 275 4.94 8.71 14.40
N LEU A 276 4.81 7.58 13.69
CA LEU A 276 5.92 6.73 13.26
C LEU A 276 6.92 7.49 12.41
N LEU A 277 6.48 8.25 11.41
CA LEU A 277 7.36 9.03 10.54
C LEU A 277 8.05 10.17 11.30
N HIS A 278 7.32 10.88 12.16
CA HIS A 278 7.88 11.96 12.97
C HIS A 278 8.98 11.44 13.90
N ASP A 279 8.73 10.31 14.56
CA ASP A 279 9.70 9.64 15.41
C ASP A 279 10.90 9.10 14.62
N PHE A 280 10.63 8.32 13.57
CA PHE A 280 11.65 7.68 12.74
C PHE A 280 12.60 8.68 12.06
N LEU A 281 12.07 9.82 11.60
CA LEU A 281 12.87 10.88 10.97
C LEU A 281 13.59 11.78 11.99
N CYS A 282 13.34 11.60 13.29
CA CYS A 282 13.92 12.40 14.37
C CYS A 282 13.77 13.92 14.14
N VAL A 283 12.64 14.35 13.58
CA VAL A 283 12.42 15.78 13.29
C VAL A 283 12.14 16.55 14.59
N PRO A 284 12.51 17.85 14.68
CA PRO A 284 12.25 18.65 15.88
C PRO A 284 10.76 18.70 16.22
N ARG A 285 10.43 18.52 17.51
CA ARG A 285 9.05 18.62 18.03
C ARG A 285 8.59 20.08 18.10
N ASP A 286 8.31 20.64 16.92
CA ASP A 286 7.91 22.04 16.77
C ASP A 286 6.37 22.17 16.75
N PRO A 287 5.75 22.73 17.81
CA PRO A 287 4.30 22.90 17.90
C PRO A 287 3.74 23.92 16.90
N THR A 288 4.58 24.72 16.24
CA THR A 288 4.16 25.61 15.16
C THR A 288 4.04 24.89 13.81
N LYS A 289 4.70 23.73 13.67
CA LYS A 289 4.78 22.96 12.43
C LYS A 289 3.93 21.69 12.45
N TYR A 290 3.78 21.06 13.61
CA TYR A 290 3.12 19.77 13.74
C TYR A 290 1.91 19.85 14.66
N HIS A 291 0.83 19.17 14.27
CA HIS A 291 -0.36 19.04 15.09
C HIS A 291 -0.04 18.38 16.45
N PRO A 292 -0.68 18.82 17.57
CA PRO A 292 -0.48 18.24 18.90
C PRO A 292 -0.62 16.72 18.98
N LEU A 293 -1.48 16.10 18.16
CA LEU A 293 -1.64 14.63 18.09
C LEU A 293 -0.41 13.91 17.54
N ILE A 294 0.30 14.51 16.57
CA ILE A 294 1.54 13.96 16.04
C ILE A 294 2.63 14.05 17.12
N LEU A 295 2.70 15.20 17.80
CA LEU A 295 3.67 15.43 18.85
C LEU A 295 3.46 14.50 20.05
N SER A 296 2.22 14.37 20.54
CA SER A 296 1.90 13.48 21.67
C SER A 296 2.08 12.01 21.30
N GLY A 297 1.70 11.61 20.09
CA GLY A 297 1.92 10.25 19.61
C GLY A 297 3.40 9.92 19.43
N SER A 298 4.20 10.80 18.83
CA SER A 298 5.66 10.63 18.73
C SER A 298 6.34 10.62 20.10
N LEU A 299 5.86 11.41 21.07
CA LEU A 299 6.35 11.33 22.46
C LEU A 299 6.01 9.97 23.10
N ALA A 300 4.80 9.47 22.91
CA ALA A 300 4.42 8.15 23.42
C ALA A 300 5.25 7.03 22.79
N MET A 301 5.60 7.15 21.50
CA MET A 301 6.51 6.23 20.83
C MET A 301 7.93 6.29 21.41
N ASP A 302 8.46 7.48 21.68
CA ASP A 302 9.76 7.67 22.33
C ASP A 302 9.79 7.02 23.74
N GLU A 303 8.72 7.16 24.51
CA GLU A 303 8.58 6.46 25.81
C GLU A 303 8.54 4.93 25.67
N GLU A 304 7.94 4.39 24.60
CA GLU A 304 7.97 2.96 24.31
C GLU A 304 9.37 2.51 23.87
N HIS A 305 10.04 3.30 23.02
CA HIS A 305 11.42 3.06 22.56
C HIS A 305 12.44 3.08 23.70
N LYS A 306 12.15 3.77 24.81
CA LYS A 306 12.97 3.73 26.04
C LYS A 306 12.89 2.40 26.78
N LYS A 307 11.82 1.62 26.57
CA LYS A 307 11.70 0.26 27.12
C LYS A 307 12.46 -0.77 26.29
N GLU A 308 12.82 -0.41 25.05
CA GLU A 308 13.55 -1.28 24.13
C GLU A 308 15.06 -1.21 24.41
N ASN A 309 15.60 -2.30 24.98
CA ASN A 309 17.04 -2.47 25.14
C ASN A 309 17.73 -2.94 23.84
N ASP A 310 19.07 -2.91 23.84
CA ASP A 310 19.86 -3.30 22.66
C ASP A 310 19.66 -4.76 22.25
N PHE A 311 19.35 -5.66 23.18
CA PHE A 311 19.02 -7.05 22.86
C PHE A 311 17.77 -7.16 22.00
N TRP A 312 16.71 -6.45 22.39
CA TRP A 312 15.46 -6.45 21.63
C TRP A 312 15.63 -5.81 20.26
N LYS A 313 16.35 -4.69 20.17
CA LYS A 313 16.63 -4.01 18.89
C LYS A 313 17.49 -4.87 17.95
N ALA A 314 18.49 -5.57 18.48
CA ALA A 314 19.26 -6.54 17.69
C ALA A 314 18.39 -7.69 17.18
N TYR A 315 17.53 -8.23 18.04
CA TYR A 315 16.57 -9.29 17.68
C TYR A 315 15.61 -8.83 16.58
N THR A 316 14.99 -7.65 16.72
CA THR A 316 14.04 -7.13 15.73
C THR A 316 14.72 -6.84 14.40
N ALA A 317 15.93 -6.27 14.42
CA ALA A 317 16.73 -6.06 13.21
C ALA A 317 17.05 -7.38 12.50
N ILE A 318 17.53 -8.41 13.22
CA ILE A 318 17.80 -9.73 12.64
C ILE A 318 16.52 -10.36 12.08
N ARG A 319 15.41 -10.28 12.82
CA ARG A 319 14.10 -10.79 12.39
C ARG A 319 13.65 -10.09 11.11
N GLN A 320 13.75 -8.76 11.05
CA GLN A 320 13.38 -7.95 9.90
C GLN A 320 14.17 -8.36 8.66
N VAL A 321 15.51 -8.43 8.73
CA VAL A 321 16.32 -8.82 7.56
C VAL A 321 16.13 -10.27 7.14
N THR A 322 15.74 -11.15 8.08
CA THR A 322 15.42 -12.56 7.78
C THR A 322 14.08 -12.71 7.07
N LEU A 323 13.09 -11.89 7.45
CA LEU A 323 11.75 -11.91 6.87
C LEU A 323 11.61 -11.05 5.62
N SER A 324 12.56 -10.14 5.39
CA SER A 324 12.51 -9.23 4.27
C SER A 324 12.69 -9.96 2.93
N ASP A 325 11.87 -9.56 1.96
CA ASP A 325 11.87 -10.07 0.61
C ASP A 325 12.81 -9.29 -0.33
N ARG A 326 13.55 -8.29 0.15
CA ARG A 326 14.48 -7.49 -0.66
C ARG A 326 15.93 -7.96 -0.57
N CYS A 327 16.73 -7.53 -1.55
CA CYS A 327 18.17 -7.71 -1.52
C CYS A 327 18.81 -6.72 -0.54
N HIS A 328 19.62 -7.20 0.40
CA HIS A 328 20.29 -6.36 1.39
C HIS A 328 21.65 -5.81 0.92
N ALA A 329 21.84 -5.71 -0.40
CA ALA A 329 23.02 -5.08 -0.96
C ALA A 329 22.67 -3.62 -1.27
N PRO A 330 23.40 -2.63 -0.70
CA PRO A 330 23.15 -1.22 -1.00
C PRO A 330 23.04 -0.95 -2.50
N GLY A 331 22.08 -0.10 -2.87
CA GLY A 331 21.76 0.25 -4.26
C GLY A 331 21.08 -0.86 -5.07
N CYS A 332 20.65 -1.96 -4.45
CA CYS A 332 19.85 -2.98 -5.12
C CYS A 332 18.37 -2.84 -4.70
N LEU A 333 17.48 -2.64 -5.67
CA LEU A 333 16.04 -2.55 -5.43
C LEU A 333 15.31 -3.87 -5.70
N GLU A 334 16.04 -4.93 -6.01
CA GLU A 334 15.45 -6.24 -6.30
C GLU A 334 14.79 -6.85 -5.07
N THR A 335 13.60 -7.41 -5.27
CA THR A 335 12.82 -8.19 -4.31
C THR A 335 12.51 -9.59 -4.84
N PHE A 336 12.04 -10.49 -3.99
CA PHE A 336 11.53 -11.80 -4.43
C PHE A 336 10.42 -11.64 -5.45
N THR A 337 9.67 -10.53 -5.34
CA THR A 337 8.57 -10.16 -6.22
C THR A 337 9.07 -9.72 -7.57
N SER A 338 10.03 -8.79 -7.63
CA SER A 338 10.59 -8.31 -8.90
C SER A 338 11.30 -9.42 -9.67
N THR A 339 11.99 -10.32 -8.97
CA THR A 339 12.77 -11.41 -9.59
C THR A 339 12.01 -12.72 -9.75
N GLY A 340 10.80 -12.83 -9.20
CA GLY A 340 9.99 -14.05 -9.22
C GLY A 340 10.57 -15.26 -8.46
N ARG A 341 11.68 -15.10 -7.72
CA ARG A 341 12.36 -16.19 -7.00
C ARG A 341 12.82 -15.78 -5.61
N LYS A 342 12.97 -16.75 -4.71
CA LYS A 342 13.59 -16.53 -3.39
C LYS A 342 15.08 -16.23 -3.55
N PHE A 343 15.58 -15.28 -2.76
CA PHE A 343 17.00 -14.99 -2.66
C PHE A 343 17.72 -16.02 -1.80
N GLN A 344 19.02 -16.14 -2.05
CA GLN A 344 19.89 -16.97 -1.24
C GLN A 344 20.28 -16.17 0.00
N ASN A 345 20.19 -16.82 1.16
CA ASN A 345 20.72 -16.25 2.39
C ASN A 345 22.23 -16.42 2.43
N CYS A 346 22.92 -15.48 3.08
CA CYS A 346 24.34 -15.58 3.36
C CYS A 346 24.64 -16.93 4.03
N SER A 347 25.56 -17.72 3.48
CA SER A 347 25.89 -19.04 4.03
C SER A 347 26.49 -19.00 5.44
N GLY A 348 27.09 -17.88 5.83
CA GLY A 348 27.66 -17.66 7.17
C GLY A 348 26.58 -17.46 8.23
N CYS A 349 25.85 -16.33 8.16
CA CYS A 349 24.85 -15.99 9.17
C CYS A 349 23.48 -16.64 8.92
N LYS A 350 23.17 -17.05 7.68
CA LYS A 350 21.89 -17.62 7.23
C LYS A 350 20.66 -16.71 7.37
N ARG A 351 20.87 -15.42 7.72
CA ARG A 351 19.81 -14.43 7.94
C ARG A 351 19.63 -13.48 6.76
N VAL A 352 20.71 -12.82 6.33
CA VAL A 352 20.66 -11.75 5.34
C VAL A 352 20.58 -12.32 3.92
N SER A 353 19.65 -11.81 3.12
CA SER A 353 19.34 -12.31 1.77
C SER A 353 19.91 -11.42 0.65
N TYR A 354 20.38 -12.06 -0.43
CA TYR A 354 20.94 -11.39 -1.61
C TYR A 354 20.42 -11.99 -2.92
N CYS A 355 20.05 -11.14 -3.88
CA CYS A 355 19.55 -11.60 -5.18
C CYS A 355 20.62 -12.32 -6.01
N SER A 356 21.91 -12.04 -5.79
CA SER A 356 23.01 -12.64 -6.52
C SER A 356 24.30 -12.67 -5.71
N GLU A 357 25.25 -13.52 -6.10
CA GLU A 357 26.60 -13.55 -5.54
C GLU A 357 27.32 -12.20 -5.70
N LYS A 358 27.08 -11.48 -6.81
CA LYS A 358 27.61 -10.13 -7.05
C LYS A 358 27.13 -9.15 -5.97
N CYS A 359 25.83 -9.18 -5.64
CA CYS A 359 25.25 -8.36 -4.58
C CYS A 359 25.81 -8.73 -3.19
N GLN A 360 25.97 -10.03 -2.91
CA GLN A 360 26.59 -10.48 -1.66
C GLN A 360 28.04 -9.99 -1.54
N LYS A 361 28.87 -10.12 -2.59
CA LYS A 361 30.26 -9.63 -2.60
C LYS A 361 30.35 -8.12 -2.40
N ARG A 362 29.41 -7.36 -2.98
CA ARG A 362 29.32 -5.90 -2.79
C ARG A 362 29.00 -5.56 -1.34
N ALA A 363 27.99 -6.20 -0.74
CA ALA A 363 27.66 -6.00 0.66
C ALA A 363 28.79 -6.44 1.61
N TRP A 364 29.53 -7.50 1.26
CA TRP A 364 30.66 -8.01 2.04
C TRP A 364 31.79 -6.98 2.21
N LYS A 365 32.03 -6.17 1.17
CA LYS A 365 33.13 -5.20 1.10
C LYS A 365 32.68 -3.74 1.24
N LEU A 366 31.43 -3.49 1.60
CA LEU A 366 30.90 -2.13 1.73
C LEU A 366 31.75 -1.33 2.72
N GLY A 367 32.17 -0.12 2.38
CA GLY A 367 33.08 0.67 3.22
C GLY A 367 32.48 0.99 4.59
N GLU A 368 31.27 1.54 4.59
CA GLU A 368 30.62 2.09 5.78
C GLU A 368 29.97 1.01 6.66
N ALA A 369 29.40 -0.02 6.04
CA ALA A 369 28.72 -1.12 6.75
C ALA A 369 29.02 -2.49 6.08
N PRO A 370 30.26 -3.00 6.16
CA PRO A 370 30.62 -4.27 5.52
C PRO A 370 29.98 -5.45 6.23
N HIS A 371 29.24 -6.29 5.49
CA HIS A 371 28.60 -7.48 6.05
C HIS A 371 29.59 -8.45 6.71
N LYS A 372 30.86 -8.45 6.28
CA LYS A 372 31.91 -9.33 6.86
C LYS A 372 32.10 -9.14 8.37
N ILE A 373 31.85 -7.94 8.90
CA ILE A 373 32.00 -7.62 10.32
C ILE A 373 30.81 -8.14 11.11
N ILE A 374 29.59 -7.93 10.58
CA ILE A 374 28.36 -8.29 11.30
C ILE A 374 27.96 -9.75 11.14
N CYS A 375 28.38 -10.41 10.06
CA CYS A 375 28.03 -11.79 9.76
C CYS A 375 28.31 -12.77 10.93
N PRO A 376 29.50 -12.77 11.57
CA PRO A 376 29.75 -13.63 12.73
C PRO A 376 28.86 -13.26 13.92
N LEU A 377 28.68 -11.97 14.24
CA LEU A 377 27.85 -11.53 15.37
C LEU A 377 26.39 -11.96 15.21
N VAL A 378 25.80 -11.76 14.02
CA VAL A 378 24.42 -12.20 13.74
C VAL A 378 24.28 -13.71 13.86
N LYS A 379 25.30 -14.48 13.46
CA LYS A 379 25.31 -15.93 13.60
C LYS A 379 25.33 -16.33 15.08
N GLU A 380 26.26 -15.77 15.85
CA GLU A 380 26.43 -16.09 17.27
C GLU A 380 25.21 -15.69 18.10
N PHE A 381 24.72 -14.46 17.92
CA PHE A 381 23.47 -13.99 18.51
C PHE A 381 22.32 -14.96 18.23
N SER A 382 22.11 -15.31 16.95
CA SER A 382 21.05 -16.23 16.53
C SER A 382 21.16 -17.60 17.17
N ASP A 383 22.37 -18.15 17.26
CA ASP A 383 22.62 -19.48 17.79
C ASP A 383 22.44 -19.52 19.32
N ARG A 384 22.94 -18.49 20.04
CA ARG A 384 22.84 -18.39 21.51
C ARG A 384 21.40 -18.31 21.99
N ILE A 385 20.55 -17.56 21.29
CA ILE A 385 19.12 -17.45 21.63
C ILE A 385 18.24 -18.50 20.93
N LYS A 386 18.85 -19.44 20.17
CA LYS A 386 18.16 -20.49 19.40
C LYS A 386 17.06 -19.93 18.49
N LEU A 387 17.36 -18.81 17.83
CA LEU A 387 16.42 -18.09 16.99
C LEU A 387 15.98 -18.96 15.81
N GLN A 388 14.68 -19.17 15.66
CA GLN A 388 14.14 -19.97 14.55
C GLN A 388 14.38 -19.30 13.19
N PHE A 389 14.53 -20.11 12.14
CA PHE A 389 14.60 -19.61 10.76
C PHE A 389 13.24 -19.27 10.16
N LYS A 390 12.19 -19.90 10.69
CA LYS A 390 10.80 -19.66 10.32
C LYS A 390 10.15 -18.95 11.48
N PHE A 391 9.85 -17.67 11.31
CA PHE A 391 8.97 -16.96 12.22
C PHE A 391 7.53 -17.30 11.83
N ALA A 392 6.66 -17.57 12.81
CA ALA A 392 5.23 -17.58 12.56
C ALA A 392 4.79 -16.16 12.20
N ASP A 393 3.85 -16.01 11.27
CA ASP A 393 3.33 -14.70 10.87
C ASP A 393 2.75 -13.98 12.11
N GLY A 394 3.31 -12.81 12.45
CA GLY A 394 2.70 -11.86 13.38
C GLY A 394 3.17 -11.87 14.84
N GLU A 395 3.90 -12.87 15.33
CA GLU A 395 4.36 -12.88 16.73
C GLU A 395 5.76 -12.24 16.85
N VAL A 396 5.84 -11.10 17.53
CA VAL A 396 7.09 -10.44 17.94
C VAL A 396 7.25 -10.66 19.43
N LEU A 397 8.41 -11.14 19.86
CA LEU A 397 8.67 -11.36 21.28
C LEU A 397 8.76 -10.02 22.02
N PRO A 398 8.15 -9.88 23.21
CA PRO A 398 8.31 -8.70 24.06
C PRO A 398 9.77 -8.41 24.45
N PRO A 399 10.15 -7.14 24.73
CA PRO A 399 11.51 -6.75 25.13
C PRO A 399 12.10 -7.53 26.29
N ASP A 400 11.32 -7.75 27.35
CA ASP A 400 11.71 -8.49 28.55
C ASP A 400 11.99 -9.98 28.24
N VAL A 401 11.20 -10.59 27.36
CA VAL A 401 11.39 -11.98 26.93
C VAL A 401 12.68 -12.13 26.14
N VAL A 402 12.95 -11.21 25.19
CA VAL A 402 14.19 -11.24 24.40
C VAL A 402 15.41 -10.99 25.27
N GLU A 403 15.30 -10.05 26.21
CA GLU A 403 16.37 -9.76 27.17
C GLU A 403 16.73 -11.00 28.00
N GLU A 404 15.73 -11.69 28.56
CA GLU A 404 15.94 -12.91 29.34
C GLU A 404 16.58 -14.03 28.49
N MET A 405 16.16 -14.17 27.23
CA MET A 405 16.79 -15.11 26.29
C MET A 405 18.25 -14.77 26.01
N CYS A 406 18.56 -13.49 25.81
CA CYS A 406 19.92 -13.01 25.54
C CYS A 406 20.83 -13.21 26.76
N ARG A 407 20.35 -12.85 27.96
CA ARG A 407 21.07 -13.06 29.23
C ARG A 407 21.33 -14.54 29.47
N LYS A 408 20.33 -15.42 29.31
CA LYS A 408 20.52 -16.88 29.42
C LYS A 408 21.45 -17.46 28.37
N GLY A 409 21.41 -16.92 27.15
CA GLY A 409 22.27 -17.32 26.04
C GLY A 409 23.70 -16.81 26.15
N GLY A 410 24.00 -15.92 27.11
CA GLY A 410 25.29 -15.25 27.23
C GLY A 410 25.59 -14.33 26.05
N VAL A 411 24.58 -13.64 25.52
CA VAL A 411 24.76 -12.59 24.51
C VAL A 411 25.31 -11.34 25.22
N ASP A 412 26.38 -10.78 24.67
CA ASP A 412 26.99 -9.56 25.20
C ASP A 412 26.20 -8.31 24.75
N GLU A 413 26.11 -7.31 25.61
CA GLU A 413 25.35 -6.09 25.31
C GLU A 413 26.00 -5.26 24.20
N MET A 414 27.34 -5.21 24.14
CA MET A 414 28.06 -4.54 23.06
C MET A 414 27.90 -5.27 21.73
N GLU A 415 27.83 -6.61 21.75
CA GLU A 415 27.48 -7.43 20.58
C GLU A 415 26.09 -7.05 20.05
N ALA A 416 25.08 -6.97 20.92
CA ALA A 416 23.72 -6.57 20.55
C ALA A 416 23.67 -5.13 20.02
N HIS A 417 24.33 -4.19 20.71
CA HIS A 417 24.46 -2.80 20.28
C HIS A 417 25.05 -2.69 18.86
N THR A 418 26.12 -3.44 18.59
CA THR A 418 26.79 -3.46 17.29
C THR A 418 25.87 -3.98 16.18
N ILE A 419 25.10 -5.03 16.47
CA ILE A 419 24.10 -5.59 15.53
C ILE A 419 23.03 -4.55 15.20
N ARG A 420 22.44 -3.93 16.23
CA ARG A 420 21.44 -2.87 16.07
C ARG A 420 21.99 -1.73 15.20
N TRP A 421 23.13 -1.15 15.60
CA TRP A 421 23.72 -0.01 14.93
C TRP A 421 24.05 -0.29 13.47
N TYR A 422 24.58 -1.49 13.17
CA TYR A 422 24.86 -1.90 11.80
C TYR A 422 23.62 -1.88 10.92
N PHE A 423 22.48 -2.42 11.40
CA PHE A 423 21.27 -2.50 10.58
C PHE A 423 20.58 -1.16 10.43
N GLU A 424 20.61 -0.29 11.44
CA GLU A 424 20.15 1.11 11.34
C GLU A 424 20.95 1.88 10.27
N LEU A 425 22.28 1.72 10.26
CA LEU A 425 23.15 2.31 9.25
C LEU A 425 22.89 1.71 7.87
N LEU A 426 22.72 0.39 7.77
CA LEU A 426 22.44 -0.28 6.50
C LEU A 426 21.12 0.21 5.89
N ASP A 427 20.07 0.37 6.69
CA ASP A 427 18.79 0.90 6.24
C ASP A 427 18.92 2.33 5.70
N THR A 428 19.69 3.18 6.37
CA THR A 428 20.02 4.53 5.89
C THR A 428 20.72 4.49 4.53
N LEU A 429 21.73 3.61 4.38
CA LEU A 429 22.47 3.46 3.13
C LEU A 429 21.61 2.85 2.00
N LEU A 430 20.61 2.04 2.33
CA LEU A 430 19.66 1.45 1.37
C LEU A 430 18.67 2.49 0.84
N VAL A 431 18.28 3.48 1.65
CA VAL A 431 17.38 4.57 1.23
C VAL A 431 18.14 5.65 0.44
N VAL A 432 19.36 5.99 0.85
CA VAL A 432 20.11 7.13 0.29
C VAL A 432 20.82 6.79 -1.02
N ARG A 433 21.30 5.55 -1.21
CA ARG A 433 22.04 5.18 -2.43
C ARG A 433 21.10 4.79 -3.57
N ASN A 434 20.68 5.80 -4.32
CA ASN A 434 19.99 5.64 -5.59
C ASN A 434 20.89 4.85 -6.58
N PRO A 435 20.41 3.77 -7.24
CA PRO A 435 21.18 3.05 -8.27
C PRO A 435 21.59 3.92 -9.47
N TYR A 436 21.02 5.12 -9.64
CA TYR A 436 21.40 6.09 -10.67
C TYR A 436 22.51 7.06 -10.25
N ASP A 437 23.01 7.00 -9.01
CA ASP A 437 24.14 7.80 -8.59
C ASP A 437 25.46 7.19 -9.09
N SER A 438 25.73 7.43 -10.39
CA SER A 438 26.91 7.00 -11.13
C SER A 438 28.20 7.72 -10.71
N ARG A 439 28.21 8.38 -9.55
CA ARG A 439 29.38 9.15 -9.05
C ARG A 439 30.03 8.49 -7.84
N VAL A 440 30.28 7.18 -7.88
CA VAL A 440 31.25 6.55 -6.97
C VAL A 440 32.10 5.53 -7.73
N GLY A 441 33.19 6.02 -8.34
CA GLY A 441 34.47 5.31 -8.34
C GLY A 441 34.76 4.32 -9.47
N GLU A 442 34.71 4.75 -10.73
CA GLU A 442 35.77 4.33 -11.67
C GLU A 442 36.94 5.31 -11.52
N GLY A 443 37.82 4.99 -10.57
CA GLY A 443 39.00 5.80 -10.26
C GLY A 443 40.16 4.90 -9.87
N ARG A 444 40.97 4.55 -10.89
CA ARG A 444 42.40 4.17 -10.90
C ARG A 444 42.96 3.28 -9.79
#